data_AF-A0A1B6IE02-F1
#
_entry.id   AF-A0A1B6IE02-F1
#
_cell.length_a   1.000
_cell.length_b   1.000
_cell.length_c   1.000
_cell.angle_alpha   90.00
_cell.angle_beta   90.00
_cell.angle_gamma   90.00
#
_symmetry.space_group_name_H-M   'P 1'
#
loop_
_entity.id
_entity.type
_entity.pdbx_description
1 polymer ?
#
loop_
_entity_poly.entity_id
_entity_poly.type
_entity_poly.pdbx_seq_one_letter_code
_entity_poly.pdbx_strand_id
1 'polypeptide(L)'
;KDYLYSLFRVFLGNNIVSSPVHIWRKYRKLMNPVMHPSNVENFLPVFNEVGRKLTEQLSVSSPPSGRTDEIFEMAVTASTKSLLSRNLKIDSLIDGKLAIHNIGKLLILRLFKFWLHIDWLFKLFYGKELKESLKIRDKCMDVISQACQA
;
A
#
# COMPACT_ATOMS: atom_id res chain seq x y z
N LYS A 1 -14.66 -13.88 -12.02
CA LYS A 1 -13.77 -13.65 -10.86
C LYS A 1 -12.39 -13.15 -11.32
N ASP A 2 -11.90 -13.60 -12.47
CA ASP A 2 -10.56 -13.29 -12.99
C ASP A 2 -10.36 -11.86 -13.48
N TYR A 3 -11.43 -11.16 -13.87
CA TYR A 3 -11.34 -9.78 -14.39
C TYR A 3 -10.83 -8.76 -13.35
N LEU A 4 -11.34 -8.82 -12.11
CA LEU A 4 -10.84 -7.94 -11.05
C LEU A 4 -9.36 -8.27 -10.76
N TYR A 5 -9.00 -9.56 -10.70
CA TYR A 5 -7.62 -9.95 -10.48
C TYR A 5 -6.69 -9.54 -11.63
N SER A 6 -7.15 -9.56 -12.89
CA SER A 6 -6.36 -9.06 -14.02
C SER A 6 -6.18 -7.55 -13.97
N LEU A 7 -7.21 -6.79 -13.55
CA LEU A 7 -7.08 -5.36 -13.28
C LEU A 7 -6.06 -5.06 -12.19
N PHE A 8 -6.19 -5.68 -11.01
CA PHE A 8 -5.24 -5.50 -9.92
C PHE A 8 -3.82 -5.92 -10.31
N ARG A 9 -3.66 -6.94 -11.15
CA ARG A 9 -2.35 -7.41 -11.63
C ARG A 9 -1.63 -6.39 -12.50
N VAL A 10 -2.35 -5.54 -13.25
CA VAL A 10 -1.73 -4.45 -14.03
C VAL A 10 -1.06 -3.43 -13.10
N PHE A 11 -1.64 -3.16 -11.94
CA PHE A 11 -1.13 -2.17 -11.00
C PHE A 11 -0.13 -2.74 -9.99
N LEU A 12 -0.41 -3.94 -9.48
CA LEU A 12 0.31 -4.51 -8.33
C LEU A 12 1.14 -5.74 -8.69
N GLY A 13 1.17 -6.15 -9.97
CA GLY A 13 1.88 -7.34 -10.41
C GLY A 13 1.30 -8.63 -9.82
N ASN A 14 2.12 -9.67 -9.72
CA ASN A 14 1.78 -10.91 -9.02
C ASN A 14 2.08 -10.75 -7.52
N ASN A 15 1.05 -10.49 -6.72
CA ASN A 15 1.15 -10.43 -5.25
C ASN A 15 0.11 -11.35 -4.58
N ILE A 16 0.02 -11.32 -3.25
CA ILE A 16 -0.91 -12.18 -2.51
C ILE A 16 -2.40 -11.92 -2.80
N VAL A 17 -2.76 -10.75 -3.34
CA VAL A 17 -4.14 -10.36 -3.66
C VAL A 17 -4.49 -10.70 -5.11
N SER A 18 -3.56 -10.59 -6.07
CA SER A 18 -3.81 -10.66 -7.51
C SER A 18 -3.23 -11.91 -8.22
N SER A 19 -2.45 -12.73 -7.52
CA SER A 19 -1.73 -13.86 -8.12
C SER A 19 -2.63 -15.06 -8.45
N PRO A 20 -2.27 -15.87 -9.47
CA PRO A 20 -2.88 -17.17 -9.70
C PRO A 20 -2.75 -18.09 -8.47
N VAL A 21 -3.65 -19.07 -8.34
CA VAL A 21 -3.75 -19.96 -7.17
C VAL A 21 -2.41 -20.61 -6.79
N HIS A 22 -1.62 -21.07 -7.76
CA HIS A 22 -0.34 -21.73 -7.49
C HIS A 22 0.71 -20.78 -6.87
N ILE A 23 0.76 -19.52 -7.32
CA ILE A 23 1.63 -18.48 -6.74
C ILE A 23 1.07 -18.02 -5.38
N TRP A 24 -0.26 -17.83 -5.28
CA TRP A 24 -0.93 -17.46 -4.04
C TRP A 24 -0.65 -18.44 -2.90
N ARG A 25 -0.72 -19.75 -3.17
CA ARG A 25 -0.40 -20.81 -2.19
C ARG A 25 1.02 -20.66 -1.65
N LYS A 26 2.00 -20.34 -2.51
CA LYS A 26 3.39 -20.10 -2.12
C LYS A 26 3.51 -18.90 -1.19
N TYR A 27 2.90 -17.76 -1.54
CA TYR A 27 2.92 -16.57 -0.69
C TYR A 27 2.24 -16.79 0.67
N ARG A 28 1.07 -17.45 0.69
CA ARG A 28 0.38 -17.76 1.96
C ARG A 28 1.18 -18.69 2.86
N LYS A 29 1.86 -19.69 2.29
CA LYS A 29 2.74 -20.58 3.06
C LYS A 29 3.86 -19.82 3.77
N LEU A 30 4.41 -18.79 3.13
CA LEU A 30 5.45 -17.94 3.70
C LEU A 30 4.90 -16.94 4.73
N MET A 31 3.71 -16.38 4.49
CA MET A 31 3.17 -15.30 5.31
C MET A 31 2.40 -15.78 6.55
N ASN A 32 1.78 -16.96 6.50
CA ASN A 32 0.98 -17.50 7.61
C ASN A 32 1.75 -17.59 8.94
N PRO A 33 3.01 -18.08 8.99
CA PRO A 33 3.77 -18.15 10.23
C PRO A 33 4.08 -16.75 10.80
N VAL A 34 4.37 -15.77 9.94
CA VAL A 34 4.70 -14.39 10.37
C VAL A 34 3.48 -13.73 11.01
N MET A 35 2.28 -14.01 10.51
CA MET A 35 1.02 -13.48 11.03
C MET A 35 0.37 -14.37 12.12
N HIS A 36 1.13 -15.28 12.73
CA HIS A 36 0.64 -16.08 13.85
C HIS A 36 0.34 -15.15 15.05
N PRO A 37 -0.73 -15.40 15.86
CA PRO A 37 -1.11 -14.52 16.97
C PRO A 37 0.04 -14.14 17.91
N SER A 38 0.90 -15.10 18.26
CA SER A 38 2.08 -14.87 19.10
C SER A 38 3.06 -13.84 18.53
N ASN A 39 3.14 -13.71 17.20
CA ASN A 39 3.98 -12.71 16.54
C ASN A 39 3.27 -11.35 16.49
N VAL A 40 1.94 -11.36 16.34
CA VAL A 40 1.12 -10.13 16.34
C VAL A 40 1.16 -9.44 17.71
N GLU A 41 1.26 -10.20 18.79
CA GLU A 41 1.46 -9.65 20.14
C GLU A 41 2.71 -8.77 20.24
N ASN A 42 3.78 -9.11 19.50
CA ASN A 42 5.00 -8.29 19.45
C ASN A 42 4.79 -6.92 18.76
N PHE A 43 3.69 -6.73 18.03
CA PHE A 43 3.36 -5.45 17.38
C PHE A 43 2.60 -4.50 18.32
N LEU A 44 2.05 -5.00 19.44
CA LEU A 44 1.26 -4.19 20.38
C LEU A 44 2.01 -2.96 20.91
N PRO A 45 3.31 -3.01 21.26
CA PRO A 45 4.03 -1.81 21.69
C PRO A 45 4.07 -0.72 20.62
N VAL A 46 4.25 -1.10 19.35
CA VAL A 46 4.25 -0.17 18.21
C VAL A 46 2.85 0.43 18.02
N PHE A 47 1.80 -0.40 18.05
CA PHE A 47 0.43 0.07 17.92
C PHE A 47 0.02 1.01 19.06
N ASN A 48 0.47 0.75 20.28
CA ASN A 48 0.22 1.64 21.42
C ASN A 48 0.99 2.97 21.29
N GLU A 49 2.24 2.94 20.81
CA GLU A 49 3.02 4.17 20.56
C GLU A 49 2.35 5.04 19.49
N VAL A 50 2.01 4.43 18.36
CA VAL A 50 1.34 5.11 17.23
C VAL A 50 -0.05 5.57 17.66
N GLY A 51 -0.85 4.72 18.31
CA GLY A 51 -2.19 5.08 18.78
C GLY A 51 -2.21 6.30 19.69
N ARG A 52 -1.29 6.38 20.65
CA ARG A 52 -1.17 7.55 21.54
C ARG A 52 -0.82 8.83 20.78
N LYS A 53 0.15 8.77 19.86
CA LYS A 53 0.49 9.92 19.00
C LYS A 53 -0.69 10.38 18.16
N LEU A 54 -1.47 9.45 17.62
CA LEU A 54 -2.67 9.77 16.85
C LEU A 54 -3.69 10.48 17.75
N THR A 55 -3.96 9.95 18.96
CA THR A 55 -4.89 10.61 19.88
C THR A 55 -4.46 12.01 20.29
N GLU A 56 -3.15 12.24 20.48
CA GLU A 56 -2.59 13.57 20.75
C GLU A 56 -2.83 14.52 19.57
N GLN A 57 -2.57 14.09 18.34
CA GLN A 57 -2.83 14.89 17.13
C GLN A 57 -4.33 15.21 16.95
N LEU A 58 -5.19 14.21 17.19
CA LEU A 58 -6.65 14.37 17.08
C LEU A 58 -7.23 15.28 18.17
N SER A 59 -6.57 15.37 19.33
CA SER A 59 -7.01 16.22 20.45
C SER A 59 -6.88 17.72 20.16
N VAL A 60 -6.06 18.10 19.18
CA VAL A 60 -5.90 19.49 18.75
C VAL A 60 -7.10 19.90 17.88
N SER A 61 -7.69 21.05 18.21
CA SER A 61 -8.80 21.62 17.46
C SER A 61 -8.36 21.90 16.02
N SER A 62 -8.99 21.24 15.05
CA SER A 62 -8.68 21.32 13.63
C SER A 62 -9.96 21.65 12.84
N PRO A 63 -9.87 22.36 11.70
CA PRO A 63 -11.01 22.61 10.83
C PRO A 63 -11.77 21.30 10.49
N PRO A 64 -13.05 21.38 10.09
CA PRO A 64 -13.85 20.20 9.74
C PRO A 64 -13.35 19.39 8.52
N SER A 65 -12.19 19.74 7.95
CA SER A 65 -11.54 18.95 6.90
C SER A 65 -11.14 17.57 7.40
N GLY A 66 -11.45 16.54 6.60
CA GLY A 66 -11.31 15.14 6.99
C GLY A 66 -9.89 14.75 7.41
N ARG A 67 -9.76 14.19 8.60
CA ARG A 67 -8.49 13.69 9.19
C ARG A 67 -8.01 12.36 8.59
N THR A 68 -8.45 12.04 7.38
CA THR A 68 -8.12 10.81 6.67
C THR A 68 -6.62 10.68 6.42
N ASP A 69 -5.95 11.82 6.17
CA ASP A 69 -4.51 11.86 5.95
C ASP A 69 -3.71 11.48 7.20
N GLU A 70 -4.08 12.02 8.36
CA GLU A 70 -3.46 11.70 9.65
C GLU A 70 -3.63 10.21 9.98
N ILE A 71 -4.84 9.67 9.78
CA ILE A 71 -5.13 8.25 9.99
C ILE A 71 -4.29 7.37 9.03
N PHE A 72 -4.21 7.77 7.76
CA PHE A 72 -3.45 7.02 6.75
C PHE A 72 -1.95 6.99 7.08
N GLU A 73 -1.36 8.13 7.41
CA GLU A 73 0.06 8.24 7.77
C GLU A 73 0.39 7.40 9.00
N MET A 74 -0.51 7.38 9.98
CA MET A 74 -0.35 6.56 11.18
C MET A 74 -0.48 5.07 10.88
N ALA A 75 -1.42 4.66 10.02
CA ALA A 75 -1.55 3.27 9.60
C ALA A 75 -0.30 2.78 8.84
N VAL A 76 0.26 3.59 7.94
CA VAL A 76 1.50 3.27 7.24
C VAL A 76 2.69 3.20 8.20
N THR A 77 2.77 4.12 9.15
CA THR A 77 3.83 4.15 10.17
C THR A 77 3.78 2.93 11.08
N ALA A 78 2.60 2.56 11.59
CA ALA A 78 2.40 1.35 12.40
C ALA A 78 2.80 0.08 11.63
N SER A 79 2.32 -0.05 10.39
CA SER A 79 2.61 -1.21 9.54
C SER A 79 4.11 -1.33 9.26
N THR A 80 4.75 -0.21 8.94
CA THR A 80 6.18 -0.14 8.66
C THR A 80 6.99 -0.51 9.89
N LYS A 81 6.78 0.15 11.03
CA LYS A 81 7.53 -0.11 12.27
C LYS A 81 7.33 -1.52 12.82
N SER A 82 6.16 -2.13 12.59
CA SER A 82 5.87 -3.49 13.05
C SER A 82 6.59 -4.54 12.21
N LEU A 83 6.74 -4.29 10.91
CA LEU A 83 7.33 -5.24 9.96
C LEU A 83 8.82 -5.00 9.69
N LEU A 84 9.27 -3.76 9.84
CA LEU A 84 10.64 -3.31 9.59
C LEU A 84 11.20 -2.74 10.89
N SER A 85 12.35 -3.24 11.33
CA SER A 85 13.05 -2.76 12.52
C SER A 85 13.58 -1.31 12.39
N ARG A 86 13.38 -0.66 11.23
CA ARG A 86 13.90 0.68 10.93
C ARG A 86 12.78 1.65 10.59
N ASN A 87 12.97 2.90 11.00
CA ASN A 87 12.13 4.00 10.57
C ASN A 87 12.42 4.30 9.09
N LEU A 88 11.41 4.16 8.23
CA LEU A 88 11.48 4.64 6.86
C LEU A 88 11.58 6.17 6.83
N LYS A 89 12.30 6.72 5.85
CA LYS A 89 12.43 8.17 5.68
C LYS A 89 11.08 8.80 5.33
N ILE A 90 10.81 10.00 5.83
CA ILE A 90 9.56 10.73 5.58
C ILE A 90 9.29 10.89 4.08
N ASP A 91 10.31 11.19 3.27
CA ASP A 91 10.18 11.29 1.81
C ASP A 91 9.64 10.01 1.16
N SER A 92 10.01 8.83 1.68
CA SER A 92 9.52 7.55 1.17
C SER A 92 8.07 7.27 1.54
N LEU A 93 7.59 7.84 2.66
CA LEU A 93 6.19 7.75 3.07
C LEU A 93 5.30 8.66 2.20
N ILE A 94 5.77 9.87 1.89
CA ILE A 94 5.09 10.81 0.98
C ILE A 94 5.00 10.21 -0.42
N ASP A 95 6.11 9.68 -0.94
CA ASP A 95 6.16 8.99 -2.23
C ASP A 95 5.21 7.78 -2.26
N GLY A 96 5.19 6.99 -1.18
CA GLY A 96 4.29 5.83 -1.04
C GLY A 96 2.81 6.22 -1.03
N LYS A 97 2.46 7.29 -0.28
CA LYS A 97 1.11 7.85 -0.23
C LYS A 97 0.65 8.32 -1.61
N LEU A 98 1.51 9.06 -2.32
CA LEU A 98 1.25 9.53 -3.67
C LEU A 98 1.04 8.36 -4.64
N ALA A 99 1.87 7.32 -4.55
CA ALA A 99 1.73 6.12 -5.38
C ALA A 99 0.40 5.40 -5.12
N ILE A 100 0.02 5.20 -3.85
CA ILE A 100 -1.23 4.54 -3.48
C ILE A 100 -2.43 5.37 -3.95
N HIS A 101 -2.40 6.70 -3.77
CA HIS A 101 -3.47 7.59 -4.20
C HIS A 101 -3.65 7.55 -5.72
N ASN A 102 -2.57 7.69 -6.49
CA ASN A 102 -2.61 7.70 -7.95
C ASN A 102 -3.03 6.35 -8.53
N ILE A 103 -2.47 5.24 -8.02
CA ILE A 103 -2.86 3.89 -8.42
C ILE A 103 -4.33 3.63 -8.07
N GLY A 104 -4.76 4.01 -6.86
CA GLY A 104 -6.14 3.87 -6.41
C GLY A 104 -7.11 4.65 -7.31
N LYS A 105 -6.79 5.89 -7.65
CA LYS A 105 -7.57 6.73 -8.57
C LYS A 105 -7.69 6.07 -9.95
N LEU A 106 -6.58 5.60 -10.52
CA LEU A 106 -6.58 4.91 -11.82
C LEU A 106 -7.40 3.61 -11.78
N LEU A 107 -7.32 2.88 -10.68
CA LEU A 107 -8.05 1.63 -10.49
C LEU A 107 -9.56 1.88 -10.38
N ILE A 108 -9.98 2.86 -9.57
CA ILE A 108 -11.38 3.28 -9.47
C ILE A 108 -11.90 3.77 -10.83
N LEU A 109 -11.15 4.64 -11.51
CA LEU A 109 -11.52 5.12 -12.86
C LEU A 109 -11.73 3.95 -13.82
N ARG A 110 -10.83 2.97 -13.79
CA ARG A 110 -10.90 1.80 -14.67
C ARG A 110 -12.01 0.84 -14.30
N LEU A 111 -12.41 0.75 -13.02
CA LEU A 111 -13.53 -0.07 -12.57
C LEU A 111 -14.89 0.51 -12.97
N PHE A 112 -15.05 1.83 -12.91
CA PHE A 112 -16.35 2.47 -13.15
C PHE A 112 -16.57 2.90 -14.60
N LYS A 113 -15.51 3.19 -15.37
CA LYS A 113 -15.64 3.58 -16.78
C LYS A 113 -15.45 2.39 -17.70
N PHE A 114 -16.56 1.82 -18.16
CA PHE A 114 -16.58 0.64 -19.06
C PHE A 114 -15.60 0.73 -20.25
N TRP A 115 -15.46 1.91 -20.86
CA TRP A 115 -14.59 2.13 -22.01
C TRP A 115 -13.09 1.96 -21.68
N LEU A 116 -12.69 2.23 -20.44
CA LEU A 116 -11.31 2.05 -19.96
C LEU A 116 -10.97 0.58 -19.65
N HIS A 117 -11.92 -0.34 -19.80
CA HIS A 117 -11.64 -1.78 -19.73
C HIS A 117 -10.80 -2.21 -20.93
N ILE A 118 -10.89 -1.50 -22.05
CA ILE A 118 -10.12 -1.73 -23.26
C ILE A 118 -8.67 -1.28 -23.06
N ASP A 119 -7.73 -2.23 -23.08
CA ASP A 119 -6.32 -1.99 -22.71
C ASP A 119 -5.62 -0.91 -23.55
N TRP A 120 -5.88 -0.86 -24.87
CA TRP A 120 -5.23 0.12 -25.74
C TRP A 120 -5.73 1.54 -25.45
N LEU A 121 -7.02 1.69 -25.16
CA LEU A 121 -7.63 2.99 -24.85
C LEU A 121 -7.13 3.51 -23.50
N PHE A 122 -7.03 2.62 -22.51
CA PHE A 122 -6.46 2.96 -21.21
C PHE A 122 -4.99 3.36 -21.34
N LYS A 123 -4.17 2.62 -22.10
CA LYS A 123 -2.77 2.98 -22.35
C LYS A 123 -2.62 4.31 -23.08
N LEU A 124 -3.52 4.64 -24.00
CA LEU A 124 -3.50 5.89 -24.74
C LEU A 124 -3.73 7.11 -23.83
N PHE A 125 -4.75 7.05 -22.97
CA PHE A 125 -5.10 8.17 -22.09
C PHE A 125 -4.28 8.23 -20.80
N TYR A 126 -4.05 7.08 -20.17
CA TYR A 126 -3.49 6.99 -18.82
C TYR A 126 -2.13 6.26 -18.76
N GLY A 127 -1.54 5.91 -19.91
CA GLY A 127 -0.27 5.19 -19.95
C GLY A 127 0.89 5.97 -19.30
N LYS A 128 0.92 7.29 -19.45
CA LYS A 128 1.93 8.15 -18.81
C LYS A 128 1.78 8.16 -17.29
N GLU A 129 0.58 8.45 -16.79
CA GLU A 129 0.27 8.46 -15.35
C GLU A 129 0.51 7.09 -14.69
N LEU A 130 0.14 6.01 -15.39
CA LEU A 130 0.44 4.66 -14.95
C LEU A 130 1.95 4.45 -14.84
N LYS A 131 2.73 4.81 -15.85
CA LYS A 131 4.18 4.62 -15.86
C LYS A 131 4.86 5.39 -14.73
N GLU A 132 4.44 6.62 -14.48
CA GLU A 132 4.95 7.43 -13.36
C GLU A 132 4.62 6.81 -12.00
N SER A 133 3.37 6.36 -11.83
CA SER A 133 2.94 5.70 -10.59
C SER A 133 3.69 4.39 -10.33
N LEU A 134 3.93 3.59 -11.39
CA LEU A 134 4.73 2.37 -11.31
C LEU A 134 6.20 2.67 -10.96
N LYS A 135 6.78 3.76 -11.50
CA LYS A 135 8.15 4.18 -11.17
C LYS A 135 8.30 4.57 -9.70
N ILE A 136 7.32 5.28 -9.14
CA ILE A 136 7.33 5.64 -7.71
C ILE A 136 7.18 4.39 -6.85
N ARG A 137 6.27 3.48 -7.22
CA ARG A 137 6.11 2.17 -6.55
C ARG A 137 7.43 1.40 -6.54
N ASP A 138 8.12 1.29 -7.68
CA ASP A 138 9.37 0.55 -7.79
C ASP A 138 10.46 1.17 -6.89
N LYS A 139 10.57 2.50 -6.86
CA LYS A 139 11.43 3.23 -5.91
C LYS A 139 11.09 2.91 -4.45
N CYS A 140 9.82 2.87 -4.07
CA CYS A 140 9.41 2.49 -2.72
C CYS A 140 9.78 1.04 -2.40
N MET A 141 9.59 0.12 -3.34
CA MET A 141 9.96 -1.29 -3.16
C MET A 141 11.47 -1.48 -2.99
N ASP A 142 12.29 -0.70 -3.70
CA ASP A 142 13.75 -0.71 -3.54
C ASP A 142 14.16 -0.25 -2.13
N VAL A 143 13.53 0.81 -1.61
CA VAL A 143 13.76 1.29 -0.23
C VAL A 143 13.41 0.21 0.80
N ILE A 144 12.28 -0.47 0.63
CA ILE A 144 11.87 -1.58 1.51
C ILE A 144 12.87 -2.74 1.42
N SER A 145 13.30 -3.11 0.20
CA SER A 145 14.28 -4.17 -0.02
C SER A 145 15.61 -3.89 0.69
N GLN A 146 16.13 -2.66 0.56
CA GLN A 146 17.34 -2.21 1.25
C GLN A 146 17.17 -2.24 2.78
N ALA A 147 16.00 -1.84 3.29
CA ALA A 147 15.73 -1.87 4.71
C ALA A 147 15.67 -3.29 5.30
N CYS A 148 15.34 -4.31 4.50
CA CYS A 148 15.31 -5.71 4.91
C CYS A 148 16.66 -6.44 4.83
N GLN A 149 17.62 -5.94 4.03
CA GLN A 149 18.91 -6.61 3.76
C GLN A 149 20.05 -6.22 4.71
N ALA A 150 19.87 -5.15 5.49
CA ALA A 150 20.90 -4.58 6.37
C ALA A 150 20.42 -4.52 7.81
#